data_AF-V4JNE0-F1
#
_entry.id   AF-V4JNE0-F1
#
_cell.length_a   1.000
_cell.length_b   1.000
_cell.length_c   1.000
_cell.angle_alpha   90.00
_cell.angle_beta   90.00
_cell.angle_gamma   90.00
#
_symmetry.space_group_name_H-M   'P 1'
#
loop_
_entity.id
_entity.type
_entity.pdbx_description
1 polymer ?
#
loop_
_entity_poly.entity_id
_entity_poly.type
_entity_poly.pdbx_seq_one_letter_code
_entity_poly.pdbx_strand_id
1 'polypeptide(L)'
;TGALGPGVPATDLSVSRQHRVFVRSKIMQRMFGAAEALIPAFKLLDLPGCRLAEALEPVTYFHILCDRHEILFANGCPAESLLLGPQARQALSPEAYAEIAVLFPALVQPDAIAVPARPVVAGRRAAAAVSRHTRNRVPLIASPA
;
A
#
# COMPACT_ATOMS: atom_id res chain seq x y z
N THR A 1 11.86 5.63 12.32
CA THR A 1 12.00 6.17 10.95
C THR A 1 12.97 5.32 10.12
N GLY A 2 12.82 5.28 8.80
CA GLY A 2 13.74 4.52 7.92
C GLY A 2 13.52 2.99 7.82
N ALA A 3 12.39 2.47 8.31
CA ALA A 3 12.13 1.02 8.37
C ALA A 3 12.01 0.33 6.98
N LEU A 4 11.66 1.08 5.94
CA LEU A 4 11.50 0.58 4.57
C LEU A 4 12.70 0.86 3.68
N GLY A 5 13.57 1.78 4.09
CA GLY A 5 14.78 2.17 3.37
C GLY A 5 15.38 3.45 3.97
N PRO A 6 16.56 3.90 3.49
CA PRO A 6 17.19 5.11 3.99
C PRO A 6 16.23 6.31 3.95
N GLY A 7 15.89 6.86 5.12
CA GLY A 7 14.97 7.99 5.25
C GLY A 7 13.49 7.67 4.96
N VAL A 8 13.09 6.40 4.84
CA VAL A 8 11.70 6.01 4.50
C VAL A 8 11.11 5.04 5.54
N PRO A 9 10.02 5.40 6.25
CA PRO A 9 9.39 6.72 6.23
C PRO A 9 10.30 7.76 6.92
N ALA A 10 10.10 9.05 6.58
CA ALA A 10 10.86 10.16 7.14
C ALA A 10 10.54 10.38 8.62
N THR A 11 9.27 10.19 9.00
CA THR A 11 8.76 10.12 10.38
C THR A 11 7.90 8.88 10.54
N ASP A 12 7.50 8.52 11.77
CA ASP A 12 6.68 7.32 11.98
C ASP A 12 5.33 7.45 11.25
N LEU A 13 4.88 6.35 10.61
CA LEU A 13 3.67 6.32 9.80
C LEU A 13 2.76 5.17 10.29
N SER A 14 1.52 5.52 10.63
CA SER A 14 0.47 4.56 10.99
C SER A 14 -0.48 4.36 9.82
N VAL A 15 -0.74 3.10 9.45
CA VAL A 15 -1.66 2.75 8.37
C VAL A 15 -2.53 1.57 8.76
N SER A 16 -3.67 1.40 8.08
CA SER A 16 -4.48 0.20 8.26
C SER A 16 -3.73 -1.06 7.80
N ARG A 17 -4.08 -2.21 8.36
CA ARG A 17 -3.38 -3.48 8.09
C ARG A 17 -3.31 -3.84 6.60
N GLN A 18 -4.38 -3.55 5.86
CA GLN A 18 -4.50 -3.87 4.43
C GLN A 18 -3.99 -2.77 3.52
N HIS A 19 -3.67 -1.59 4.05
CA HIS A 19 -3.09 -0.50 3.28
C HIS A 19 -1.78 -0.95 2.65
N ARG A 20 -1.59 -0.67 1.37
CA ARG A 20 -0.41 -1.12 0.64
C ARG A 20 0.65 -0.03 0.56
N VAL A 21 1.87 -0.40 0.90
CA VAL A 21 3.05 0.46 0.73
C VAL A 21 3.77 0.09 -0.55
N PHE A 22 4.40 1.08 -1.18
CA PHE A 22 5.20 0.87 -2.36
C PHE A 22 6.56 0.26 -1.99
N VAL A 23 7.03 -0.65 -2.84
CA VAL A 23 8.32 -1.34 -2.71
C VAL A 23 9.03 -1.27 -4.05
N ARG A 24 10.32 -0.97 -4.03
CA ARG A 24 11.17 -0.94 -5.23
C ARG A 24 12.54 -1.54 -4.96
N SER A 25 12.86 -2.65 -5.62
CA SER A 25 14.18 -3.28 -5.50
C SER A 25 14.51 -4.27 -6.61
N LYS A 26 15.80 -4.60 -6.74
CA LYS A 26 16.27 -5.71 -7.60
C LYS A 26 15.74 -7.08 -7.15
N ILE A 27 15.37 -7.24 -5.88
CA ILE A 27 14.75 -8.48 -5.37
C ILE A 27 13.35 -8.62 -5.98
N MET A 28 12.56 -7.54 -6.01
CA MET A 28 11.24 -7.54 -6.63
C MET A 28 11.34 -7.90 -8.12
N GLN A 29 12.26 -7.26 -8.85
CA GLN A 29 12.49 -7.57 -10.27
C GLN A 29 12.78 -9.06 -10.50
N ARG A 30 13.66 -9.66 -9.69
CA ARG A 30 14.03 -11.09 -9.82
C ARG A 30 12.91 -12.05 -9.45
N MET A 31 12.05 -11.69 -8.50
CA MET A 31 10.98 -12.58 -8.01
C MET A 31 9.68 -12.46 -8.79
N PHE A 32 9.41 -11.30 -9.38
CA PHE A 32 8.10 -10.96 -9.94
C PHE A 32 8.16 -10.41 -11.36
N GLY A 33 9.35 -10.19 -11.93
CA GLY A 33 9.50 -9.56 -13.23
C GLY A 33 9.23 -8.05 -13.23
N ALA A 34 8.91 -7.47 -12.07
CA ALA A 34 8.66 -6.04 -11.88
C ALA A 34 9.47 -5.51 -10.70
N ALA A 35 10.23 -4.44 -10.92
CA ALA A 35 11.04 -3.82 -9.89
C ALA A 35 10.21 -3.07 -8.85
N GLU A 36 8.99 -2.66 -9.21
CA GLU A 36 8.07 -1.88 -8.40
C GLU A 36 6.78 -2.66 -8.12
N ALA A 37 6.30 -2.61 -6.89
CA ALA A 37 5.08 -3.30 -6.47
C ALA A 37 4.48 -2.68 -5.20
N LEU A 38 3.25 -3.08 -4.91
CA LEU A 38 2.52 -2.72 -3.70
C LEU A 38 2.41 -3.95 -2.78
N ILE A 39 2.76 -3.78 -1.51
CA ILE A 39 2.70 -4.83 -0.48
C ILE A 39 1.81 -4.37 0.68
N PRO A 40 0.81 -5.17 1.12
CA PRO A 40 0.02 -4.86 2.31
C PRO A 40 0.87 -4.70 3.57
N ALA A 41 0.60 -3.66 4.37
CA ALA A 41 1.39 -3.30 5.55
C ALA A 41 1.55 -4.43 6.57
N PHE A 42 0.52 -5.26 6.77
CA PHE A 42 0.61 -6.40 7.69
C PHE A 42 1.63 -7.48 7.29
N LYS A 43 2.10 -7.47 6.04
CA LYS A 43 3.17 -8.36 5.57
C LYS A 43 4.57 -7.85 5.92
N LEU A 44 4.67 -6.64 6.46
CA LEU A 44 5.92 -5.97 6.81
C LEU A 44 6.32 -6.20 8.28
N LEU A 45 5.49 -6.88 9.07
CA LEU A 45 5.71 -7.05 10.51
C LEU A 45 7.01 -7.81 10.86
N ASP A 46 7.60 -8.52 9.89
CA ASP A 46 8.92 -9.17 10.05
C ASP A 46 10.09 -8.19 9.84
N LEU A 47 9.83 -6.93 9.49
CA LEU A 47 10.86 -5.91 9.33
C LEU A 47 11.13 -5.17 10.65
N PRO A 48 12.40 -4.95 11.00
CA PRO A 48 12.76 -4.05 12.08
C PRO A 48 12.11 -2.67 11.90
N GLY A 49 11.43 -2.19 12.94
CA GLY A 49 10.73 -0.90 12.92
C GLY A 49 9.30 -0.93 12.39
N CYS A 50 8.80 -2.08 11.92
CA CYS A 50 7.38 -2.27 11.62
C CYS A 50 6.72 -3.07 12.75
N ARG A 51 5.67 -2.53 13.35
CA ARG A 51 4.95 -3.18 14.45
C ARG A 51 3.45 -3.01 14.33
N LEU A 52 2.69 -3.93 14.91
CA LEU A 52 1.26 -3.73 15.11
C LEU A 52 1.09 -2.67 16.21
N ALA A 53 0.22 -1.69 15.98
CA ALA A 53 -0.13 -0.73 17.02
C ALA A 53 -1.05 -1.41 18.06
N GLU A 54 -0.63 -1.41 19.32
CA GLU A 54 -1.43 -1.90 20.44
C GLU A 54 -2.20 -0.70 21.03
N ALA A 55 -3.52 -0.85 21.19
CA ALA A 55 -4.44 0.16 21.71
C ALA A 55 -4.35 1.53 21.02
N LEU A 56 -5.05 1.66 19.88
CA LEU A 56 -5.40 2.98 19.36
C LEU A 56 -6.83 3.29 19.82
N GLU A 57 -6.96 4.25 20.75
CA GLU A 57 -8.17 5.03 20.98
C GLU A 57 -8.77 5.50 19.64
N PRO A 58 -10.10 5.72 19.55
CA PRO A 58 -10.86 5.53 18.31
C PRO A 58 -10.15 6.06 17.06
N VAL A 59 -9.79 5.14 16.16
CA VAL A 59 -9.08 5.46 14.92
C VAL A 59 -10.08 5.93 13.88
N THR A 60 -9.84 7.11 13.33
CA THR A 60 -10.54 7.60 12.14
C THR A 60 -9.66 7.37 10.91
N TYR A 61 -10.17 6.63 9.92
CA TYR A 61 -9.47 6.40 8.66
C TYR A 61 -9.94 7.39 7.60
N PHE A 62 -8.99 8.10 6.99
CA PHE A 62 -9.23 8.92 5.82
C PHE A 62 -8.75 8.16 4.58
N HIS A 63 -9.64 7.99 3.61
CA HIS A 63 -9.31 7.39 2.32
C HIS A 63 -9.25 8.48 1.26
N ILE A 64 -8.13 8.57 0.54
CA ILE A 64 -7.96 9.49 -0.59
C ILE A 64 -8.26 8.71 -1.86
N LEU A 65 -9.33 9.08 -2.57
CA LEU A 65 -9.68 8.53 -3.88
C LEU A 65 -9.24 9.49 -4.99
N CYS A 66 -8.71 8.94 -6.08
CA CYS A 66 -8.36 9.67 -7.29
C CYS A 66 -9.09 9.02 -8.48
N ASP A 67 -9.09 9.70 -9.64
CA ASP A 67 -9.66 9.20 -10.90
C ASP A 67 -9.04 7.89 -11.37
N ARG A 68 -7.79 7.63 -10.97
CA ARG A 68 -7.09 6.35 -11.06
C ARG A 68 -6.40 6.02 -9.75
N HIS A 69 -6.02 4.75 -9.56
CA HIS A 69 -5.20 4.40 -8.42
C HIS A 69 -3.82 5.04 -8.55
N GLU A 70 -3.36 5.70 -7.50
CA GLU A 70 -2.13 6.50 -7.50
C GLU A 70 -1.22 6.09 -6.34
N ILE A 71 0.04 6.49 -6.41
CA ILE A 71 0.99 6.42 -5.30
C ILE A 71 1.08 7.81 -4.66
N LEU A 72 0.73 7.88 -3.38
CA LEU A 72 0.76 9.08 -2.56
C LEU A 72 1.94 9.02 -1.59
N PHE A 73 2.44 10.17 -1.15
CA PHE A 73 3.51 10.23 -0.15
C PHE A 73 2.94 10.62 1.21
N ALA A 74 3.01 9.71 2.18
CA ALA A 74 2.61 9.93 3.56
C ALA A 74 3.85 9.84 4.46
N ASN A 75 4.17 10.90 5.19
CA ASN A 75 5.36 10.97 6.05
C ASN A 75 6.67 10.55 5.32
N GLY A 76 6.80 10.95 4.04
CA GLY A 76 7.93 10.58 3.18
C GLY A 76 7.92 9.12 2.67
N CYS A 77 6.89 8.33 2.98
CA CYS A 77 6.71 6.98 2.48
C CYS A 77 5.71 6.93 1.32
N PRO A 78 6.09 6.35 0.17
CA PRO A 78 5.15 6.09 -0.91
C PRO A 78 4.18 4.96 -0.51
N ALA A 79 2.89 5.26 -0.55
CA ALA A 79 1.79 4.36 -0.23
C ALA A 79 0.64 4.56 -1.22
N GLU A 80 -0.37 3.70 -1.19
CA GLU A 80 -1.46 3.77 -2.15
C GLU A 80 -2.52 4.83 -1.86
N SER A 81 -3.16 5.35 -2.91
CA SER A 81 -4.52 5.89 -2.81
C SER A 81 -5.55 4.76 -2.65
N LEU A 82 -6.83 5.10 -2.43
CA LEU A 82 -7.90 4.11 -2.34
C LEU A 82 -8.07 3.37 -3.69
N LEU A 83 -7.83 2.06 -3.70
CA LEU A 83 -8.26 1.19 -4.79
C LEU A 83 -9.74 0.83 -4.61
N LEU A 84 -10.61 1.35 -5.46
CA LEU A 84 -12.06 1.10 -5.41
C LEU A 84 -12.46 -0.32 -5.92
N GLY A 85 -11.79 -1.34 -5.39
CA GLY A 85 -12.11 -2.75 -5.62
C GLY A 85 -13.27 -3.25 -4.75
N PRO A 86 -13.66 -4.53 -4.88
CA PRO A 86 -14.84 -5.09 -4.22
C PRO A 86 -14.87 -4.87 -2.70
N GLN A 87 -13.74 -5.06 -2.01
CA GLN A 87 -13.67 -4.86 -0.56
C GLN A 87 -13.84 -3.40 -0.15
N ALA A 88 -13.29 -2.46 -0.92
CA ALA A 88 -13.46 -1.03 -0.65
C ALA A 88 -14.92 -0.62 -0.82
N ARG A 89 -15.58 -1.12 -1.88
CA ARG A 89 -17.01 -0.85 -2.12
C ARG A 89 -17.90 -1.37 -1.00
N GLN A 90 -17.55 -2.50 -0.38
CA GLN A 90 -18.28 -3.04 0.77
C GLN A 90 -18.04 -2.27 2.08
N ALA A 91 -16.90 -1.58 2.19
CA ALA A 91 -16.54 -0.81 3.39
C ALA A 91 -17.07 0.63 3.37
N LEU A 92 -17.48 1.13 2.20
CA LEU A 92 -18.05 2.47 2.02
C LEU A 92 -19.51 2.49 2.48
N SER A 93 -19.93 3.61 3.06
CA SER A 93 -21.36 3.85 3.30
C SER A 93 -22.08 4.10 1.97
N PRO A 94 -23.41 3.88 1.90
CA PRO A 94 -24.20 4.21 0.71
C PRO A 94 -24.03 5.66 0.25
N GLU A 95 -23.91 6.60 1.19
CA GLU A 95 -23.75 8.03 0.92
C GLU A 95 -22.39 8.32 0.29
N ALA A 96 -21.32 7.74 0.85
CA ALA A 96 -19.97 7.89 0.29
C ALA A 96 -19.87 7.26 -1.11
N TYR A 97 -20.51 6.11 -1.32
CA TYR A 97 -20.55 5.48 -2.64
C TYR A 97 -21.34 6.32 -3.66
N ALA A 98 -22.45 6.93 -3.25
CA ALA A 98 -23.23 7.83 -4.10
C ALA A 98 -22.44 9.09 -4.48
N GLU A 99 -21.70 9.68 -3.53
CA GLU A 99 -20.80 10.81 -3.81
C GLU A 99 -19.71 10.43 -4.82
N ILE A 100 -19.08 9.27 -4.65
CA ILE A 100 -18.10 8.74 -5.61
C ILE A 100 -18.72 8.55 -6.99
N ALA A 101 -19.96 8.05 -7.08
CA ALA A 101 -20.64 7.85 -8.36
C ALA A 101 -20.89 9.18 -9.10
N VAL A 102 -21.08 10.28 -8.37
CA VAL A 102 -21.23 11.63 -8.95
C VAL A 102 -19.87 12.19 -9.39
N LEU A 103 -18.84 12.07 -8.56
CA LEU A 103 -17.53 12.67 -8.81
C LEU A 103 -16.68 11.86 -9.81
N PHE A 104 -16.79 10.54 -9.78
CA PHE A 104 -15.98 9.60 -10.56
C PHE A 104 -16.85 8.51 -11.21
N PRO A 105 -17.77 8.87 -12.13
CA PRO A 105 -18.74 7.95 -12.71
C PRO A 105 -18.08 6.74 -13.41
N ALA A 106 -16.90 6.92 -13.99
CA ALA A 106 -16.14 5.84 -14.64
C ALA A 106 -15.71 4.72 -13.67
N LEU A 107 -15.54 5.02 -12.37
CA LEU A 107 -15.08 4.05 -11.38
C LEU A 107 -16.18 3.11 -10.87
N VAL A 108 -17.44 3.46 -11.10
CA VAL A 108 -18.62 2.73 -10.59
C VAL A 108 -19.42 2.03 -11.68
N GLN A 109 -18.96 2.09 -12.94
CA GLN A 109 -19.60 1.36 -14.04
C GLN A 109 -19.64 -0.15 -13.74
N PRO A 110 -20.66 -0.89 -14.24
CA PRO A 110 -20.79 -2.33 -13.99
C PRO A 110 -19.56 -3.15 -14.40
N ASP A 111 -18.87 -2.73 -15.46
CA ASP A 111 -17.67 -3.33 -16.02
C ASP A 111 -16.37 -2.64 -15.55
N ALA A 112 -16.45 -1.66 -14.64
CA ALA A 112 -15.28 -0.97 -14.12
C ALA A 112 -14.39 -1.92 -13.32
N ILE A 113 -13.18 -2.14 -13.83
CA ILE A 113 -12.15 -2.93 -13.16
C ILE A 113 -11.23 -1.99 -12.38
N ALA A 114 -11.08 -2.22 -11.08
CA ALA A 114 -10.14 -1.48 -10.26
C ALA A 114 -8.69 -1.88 -10.62
N VAL A 115 -7.97 -0.99 -11.31
CA VAL A 115 -6.59 -1.22 -11.72
C VAL A 115 -5.63 -0.53 -10.72
N PRO A 116 -4.71 -1.27 -10.08
CA PRO A 116 -3.75 -0.67 -9.18
C PRO A 116 -2.62 0.04 -9.96
N ALA A 117 -2.10 1.13 -9.38
CA ALA A 117 -0.97 1.90 -9.89
C ALA A 117 0.27 1.03 -10.17
N ARG A 118 0.45 -0.02 -9.36
CA ARG A 118 1.53 -1.00 -9.46
C ARG A 118 1.02 -2.40 -9.14
N PRO A 119 1.70 -3.45 -9.63
CA PRO A 119 1.33 -4.83 -9.29
C PRO A 119 1.24 -5.03 -7.78
N VAL A 120 0.13 -5.59 -7.32
CA VAL A 120 -0.06 -5.93 -5.91
C VAL A 120 0.51 -7.32 -5.66
N VAL A 121 1.52 -7.40 -4.78
CA VAL A 121 2.07 -8.66 -4.31
C VAL A 121 1.42 -8.99 -2.98
N ALA A 122 0.67 -10.10 -2.93
CA ALA A 122 -0.13 -10.49 -1.77
C ALA A 122 0.25 -11.88 -1.22
N GLY A 123 -0.37 -12.23 -0.08
CA GLY A 123 -0.31 -13.58 0.50
C GLY A 123 1.11 -14.05 0.85
N ARG A 124 1.40 -15.32 0.57
CA ARG A 124 2.71 -15.94 0.84
C ARG A 124 3.83 -15.34 0.01
N ARG A 125 3.53 -14.87 -1.20
CA ARG A 125 4.51 -14.24 -2.10
C ARG A 125 5.04 -12.93 -1.53
N ALA A 126 4.17 -12.12 -0.91
CA ALA A 126 4.57 -10.90 -0.23
C ALA A 126 5.49 -11.18 0.97
N ALA A 127 5.11 -12.14 1.82
CA ALA A 127 5.92 -12.54 2.97
C ALA A 127 7.31 -13.07 2.53
N ALA A 128 7.36 -13.87 1.46
CA ALA A 128 8.62 -14.36 0.90
C ALA A 128 9.51 -13.23 0.37
N ALA A 129 8.91 -12.20 -0.25
CA ALA A 129 9.64 -11.02 -0.70
C ALA A 129 10.25 -10.26 0.48
N VAL A 130 9.45 -9.97 1.51
CA VAL A 130 9.90 -9.26 2.73
C VAL A 130 11.00 -10.05 3.43
N SER A 131 10.81 -11.35 3.66
CA SER A 131 11.84 -12.23 4.25
C SER A 131 13.16 -12.22 3.47
N ARG A 132 13.11 -12.16 2.12
CA ARG A 132 14.32 -12.09 1.29
C ARG A 132 15.05 -10.75 1.41
N HIS A 133 14.32 -9.65 1.57
CA HIS A 133 14.92 -8.34 1.87
C HIS A 133 15.63 -8.36 3.23
N THR A 134 14.96 -8.87 4.27
CA THR A 134 15.53 -9.00 5.61
C THR A 134 16.79 -9.86 5.62
N ARG A 135 16.74 -11.07 5.04
CA ARG A 135 17.89 -12.00 4.98
C ARG A 135 19.08 -11.41 4.22
N ASN A 136 18.83 -10.68 3.14
CA ASN A 136 19.88 -10.13 2.30
C ASN A 136 20.34 -8.74 2.74
N ARG A 137 19.74 -8.17 3.81
CA ARG A 137 19.98 -6.79 4.27
C ARG A 137 19.81 -5.75 3.16
N VAL A 138 18.80 -5.94 2.31
CA VAL A 138 18.46 -5.02 1.22
C VAL A 138 17.20 -4.26 1.62
N PRO A 139 17.17 -2.92 1.57
CA PRO A 139 15.96 -2.15 1.88
C PRO A 139 14.83 -2.43 0.88
N LEU A 140 13.58 -2.32 1.33
CA LEU A 140 12.40 -2.48 0.46
C LEU A 140 12.30 -1.36 -0.57
N ILE A 141 12.73 -0.15 -0.20
CA ILE A 141 12.79 1.02 -1.07
C ILE A 141 14.25 1.41 -1.18
N ALA A 142 14.86 1.08 -2.32
CA ALA A 142 16.16 1.63 -2.67
C ALA A 142 16.01 3.13 -3.01
N SER A 143 17.01 3.96 -2.67
CA SER A 143 17.06 5.34 -3.14
C SER A 143 16.89 5.38 -4.67
N PRO A 144 16.21 6.40 -5.23
CA PRO A 144 16.23 6.59 -6.66
C PRO A 144 17.69 6.64 -7.14
N ALA A 145 17.98 5.85 -8.17
CA ALA A 145 19.25 5.92 -8.87
C ALA A 145 19.41 7.30 -9.52
#